data_AF-A0A3B5QXL7-F1
#
_entry.id   AF-A0A3B5QXL7-F1
#
_cell.length_a   1.000
_cell.length_b   1.000
_cell.length_c   1.000
_cell.angle_alpha   90.00
_cell.angle_beta   90.00
_cell.angle_gamma   90.00
#
_symmetry.space_group_name_H-M   'P 1'
#
loop_
_entity.id
_entity.type
_entity.pdbx_description
1 polymer ?
#
loop_
_entity_poly.entity_id
_entity_poly.type
_entity_poly.pdbx_seq_one_letter_code
_entity_poly.pdbx_strand_id
1 'polypeptide(L)'
;MVYSNETDGVGNRTGECHPIDDFRNQVSPADREHFRRYLERSGVVDSLTTVFASLYEQQEKPAQALEYVKERLGAVTLTSPHTRALQQEANDLRQRCECLEEENEDLKAKLQRYEPDAPEDDEPEAPEDGAAAN
;
A
#
# COMPACT_ATOMS: atom_id res chain seq x y z
N MET A 1 -28.41 -59.26 -47.13
CA MET A 1 -27.14 -59.92 -46.80
C MET A 1 -26.59 -59.26 -45.56
N VAL A 2 -26.69 -59.97 -44.44
CA VAL A 2 -26.02 -59.67 -43.18
C VAL A 2 -24.55 -60.04 -43.31
N TYR A 3 -23.66 -59.13 -42.92
CA TYR A 3 -22.31 -59.48 -42.52
C TYR A 3 -22.13 -59.00 -41.09
N SER A 4 -22.33 -59.92 -40.16
CA SER A 4 -21.71 -59.85 -38.85
C SER A 4 -20.22 -60.16 -39.01
N ASN A 5 -19.38 -59.51 -38.22
CA ASN A 5 -18.35 -60.19 -37.44
C ASN A 5 -17.93 -59.29 -36.28
N GLU A 6 -18.24 -59.77 -35.08
CA GLU A 6 -17.66 -59.40 -33.81
C GLU A 6 -16.14 -59.58 -33.83
N THR A 7 -15.42 -58.63 -33.24
CA THR A 7 -14.24 -58.96 -32.44
C THR A 7 -14.30 -58.14 -31.16
N ASP A 8 -14.57 -58.85 -30.06
CA ASP A 8 -14.37 -58.42 -28.69
C ASP A 8 -12.95 -57.89 -28.49
N GLY A 9 -12.85 -56.66 -27.97
CA GLY A 9 -11.59 -56.02 -27.61
C GLY A 9 -11.71 -55.43 -26.21
N VAL A 10 -11.58 -56.32 -25.22
CA VAL A 10 -11.32 -56.09 -23.79
C VAL A 10 -10.99 -54.62 -23.44
N GLY A 11 -11.92 -53.99 -22.73
CA GLY A 11 -11.71 -52.68 -22.13
C GLY A 11 -10.59 -52.73 -21.09
N ASN A 12 -9.41 -52.25 -21.46
CA ASN A 12 -8.36 -51.88 -20.54
C ASN A 12 -8.40 -50.36 -20.34
N ARG A 13 -9.21 -49.92 -19.37
CA ARG A 13 -9.06 -48.57 -18.79
C ARG A 13 -7.87 -48.61 -17.85
N THR A 14 -6.67 -48.68 -18.43
CA THR A 14 -5.47 -48.26 -17.73
C THR A 14 -5.63 -46.75 -17.48
N GLY A 15 -5.93 -46.40 -16.24
CA GLY A 15 -5.84 -45.03 -15.76
C GLY A 15 -4.38 -44.59 -15.86
N GLU A 16 -4.01 -44.08 -17.03
CA GLU A 16 -2.81 -43.28 -17.18
C GLU A 16 -3.06 -41.97 -16.44
N CYS A 17 -2.61 -41.91 -15.19
CA CYS A 17 -2.46 -40.67 -14.46
C CYS A 17 -1.62 -39.72 -15.31
N HIS A 18 -2.26 -38.71 -15.89
CA HIS A 18 -1.58 -37.66 -16.64
C HIS A 18 -0.82 -36.78 -15.64
N PRO A 19 0.49 -36.56 -15.82
CA PRO A 19 1.33 -35.81 -14.88
C PRO A 19 1.03 -34.29 -14.84
N ILE A 20 0.03 -33.81 -15.57
CA ILE A 20 -0.32 -32.38 -15.63
C ILE A 20 -1.22 -31.98 -14.45
N ASP A 21 -1.91 -32.93 -13.81
CA ASP A 21 -2.80 -32.65 -12.69
C ASP A 21 -2.10 -32.54 -11.32
N ASP A 22 -0.80 -32.87 -11.23
CA ASP A 22 -0.04 -32.89 -9.95
C ASP A 22 0.43 -31.51 -9.46
N PHE A 23 0.41 -30.48 -10.32
CA PHE A 23 0.79 -29.12 -9.90
C PHE A 23 -0.32 -28.37 -9.15
N ARG A 24 -1.57 -28.86 -9.22
CA ARG A 24 -2.75 -28.08 -8.77
C ARG A 24 -3.21 -28.41 -7.34
N ASN A 25 -2.55 -29.33 -6.64
CA ASN A 25 -3.03 -29.86 -5.36
C ASN A 25 -2.00 -29.82 -4.22
N GLN A 26 -0.96 -29.00 -4.33
CA GLN A 26 0.05 -28.83 -3.27
C GLN A 26 -0.43 -27.99 -2.08
N VAL A 27 -1.59 -27.34 -2.19
CA VAL A 27 -2.15 -26.49 -1.13
C VAL A 27 -3.27 -27.24 -0.43
N SER A 28 -3.14 -27.44 0.88
CA SER A 28 -4.18 -28.11 1.67
C SER A 28 -5.49 -27.30 1.62
N PRO A 29 -6.67 -27.95 1.76
CA PRO A 29 -7.94 -27.23 1.78
C PRO A 29 -8.01 -26.18 2.90
N ALA A 30 -7.34 -26.42 4.03
CA ALA A 30 -7.23 -25.47 5.13
C ALA A 30 -6.41 -24.23 4.73
N ASP A 31 -5.26 -24.43 4.06
CA ASP A 31 -4.42 -23.32 3.59
C ASP A 31 -5.13 -22.50 2.50
N ARG A 32 -5.89 -23.16 1.62
CA ARG A 32 -6.72 -22.50 0.61
C ARG A 32 -7.80 -21.62 1.24
N GLU A 33 -8.49 -22.12 2.26
CA GLU A 33 -9.51 -21.36 2.98
C GLU A 33 -8.89 -20.19 3.73
N HIS A 34 -7.74 -20.38 4.39
CA HIS A 34 -7.04 -19.30 5.08
C HIS A 34 -6.65 -18.17 4.11
N PHE A 35 -6.11 -18.53 2.93
CA PHE A 35 -5.76 -17.55 1.91
C PHE A 35 -7.00 -16.83 1.36
N ARG A 36 -8.11 -17.55 1.13
CA ARG A 36 -9.39 -16.94 0.74
C ARG A 36 -9.86 -15.91 1.76
N ARG A 37 -9.85 -16.27 3.05
CA ARG A 37 -10.23 -15.35 4.15
C ARG A 37 -9.32 -14.14 4.24
N TYR A 38 -8.03 -14.31 3.97
CA TYR A 38 -7.09 -13.20 3.90
C TYR A 38 -7.47 -12.23 2.77
N LEU A 39 -7.77 -12.72 1.56
CA LEU A 39 -8.18 -11.89 0.43
C LEU A 39 -9.51 -11.18 0.67
N GLU A 40 -10.47 -11.85 1.31
CA GLU A 40 -11.74 -11.27 1.73
C GLU A 40 -11.52 -10.15 2.76
N ARG A 41 -10.78 -10.43 3.85
CA ARG A 41 -10.53 -9.45 4.93
C ARG A 41 -9.68 -8.27 4.48
N SER A 42 -8.76 -8.46 3.53
CA SER A 42 -7.94 -7.38 2.97
C SER A 42 -8.67 -6.54 1.92
N GLY A 43 -9.88 -6.92 1.50
CA GLY A 43 -10.66 -6.19 0.50
C GLY A 43 -10.15 -6.36 -0.94
N VAL A 44 -9.21 -7.29 -1.18
CA VAL A 44 -8.69 -7.59 -2.53
C VAL A 44 -9.83 -8.09 -3.43
N VAL A 45 -10.69 -8.97 -2.88
CA VAL A 45 -11.83 -9.52 -3.62
C VAL A 45 -12.80 -8.42 -4.04
N ASP A 46 -13.16 -7.52 -3.12
CA ASP A 46 -14.10 -6.42 -3.40
C ASP A 46 -13.53 -5.42 -4.43
N SER A 47 -12.24 -5.12 -4.31
CA SER A 47 -11.54 -4.23 -5.25
C SER A 47 -11.52 -4.80 -6.66
N LEU A 48 -11.14 -6.07 -6.82
CA LEU A 48 -11.16 -6.77 -8.11
C LEU A 48 -12.58 -6.87 -8.66
N THR A 49 -13.56 -7.20 -7.83
CA THR A 49 -14.97 -7.30 -8.22
C THR A 49 -15.49 -5.98 -8.76
N THR A 50 -15.16 -4.86 -8.10
CA THR A 50 -15.56 -3.52 -8.53
C THR A 50 -14.94 -3.14 -9.86
N VAL A 51 -13.65 -3.41 -10.06
CA VAL A 51 -12.95 -3.12 -11.34
C VAL A 51 -13.53 -3.96 -12.47
N PHE A 52 -13.81 -5.24 -12.22
CA PHE A 52 -14.41 -6.11 -13.23
C PHE A 52 -15.85 -5.76 -13.55
N ALA A 53 -16.66 -5.34 -12.57
CA ALA A 53 -17.99 -4.80 -12.81
C ALA A 53 -17.92 -3.53 -13.68
N SER A 54 -17.02 -2.61 -13.34
CA SER A 54 -16.82 -1.39 -14.14
C SER A 54 -16.36 -1.68 -15.57
N LEU A 55 -15.50 -2.68 -15.77
CA LEU A 55 -15.11 -3.15 -17.10
C LEU A 55 -16.29 -3.80 -17.83
N TYR A 56 -17.13 -4.55 -17.11
CA TYR A 56 -18.33 -5.19 -17.65
C TYR A 56 -19.33 -4.16 -18.18
N GLU A 57 -19.52 -3.05 -17.47
CA GLU A 57 -20.47 -1.98 -17.79
C GLU A 57 -20.04 -1.05 -18.93
N GLN A 58 -18.77 -1.08 -19.35
CA GLN A 58 -18.30 -0.25 -20.48
C GLN A 58 -19.08 -0.56 -21.77
N GLN A 59 -19.71 0.48 -22.34
CA GLN A 59 -20.46 0.40 -23.61
C GLN A 59 -19.56 -0.04 -24.77
N GLU A 60 -18.32 0.45 -24.82
CA GLU A 60 -17.28 -0.01 -25.74
C GLU A 60 -16.17 -0.69 -24.94
N LYS A 61 -15.92 -1.97 -25.19
CA LYS A 61 -14.87 -2.71 -24.49
C LYS A 61 -13.51 -2.15 -24.90
N PRO A 62 -12.65 -1.77 -23.94
CA PRO A 62 -11.31 -1.30 -24.27
C PRO A 62 -10.55 -2.40 -25.01
N ALA A 63 -9.90 -2.04 -26.12
CA ALA A 63 -9.09 -2.98 -26.91
C ALA A 63 -7.96 -3.62 -26.07
N GLN A 64 -7.49 -2.91 -25.05
CA GLN A 64 -6.48 -3.38 -24.08
C GLN A 64 -7.11 -3.53 -22.68
N ALA A 65 -7.95 -4.55 -22.49
CA ALA A 65 -8.66 -4.77 -21.23
C ALA A 65 -7.74 -4.93 -20.01
N LEU A 66 -6.54 -5.53 -20.19
CA LEU A 66 -5.58 -5.68 -19.09
C LEU A 66 -5.00 -4.34 -18.63
N GLU A 67 -4.72 -3.42 -19.54
CA GLU A 67 -4.22 -2.09 -19.18
C GLU A 67 -5.29 -1.29 -18.43
N TYR A 68 -6.56 -1.38 -18.85
CA TYR A 68 -7.68 -0.81 -18.12
C TYR A 68 -7.74 -1.32 -16.67
N VAL A 69 -7.63 -2.65 -16.47
CA VAL A 69 -7.67 -3.23 -15.12
C VAL A 69 -6.51 -2.74 -14.26
N LYS A 70 -5.28 -2.69 -14.80
CA LYS A 70 -4.09 -2.18 -14.09
C LYS A 70 -4.28 -0.73 -13.63
N GLU A 71 -4.73 0.14 -14.53
CA GLU A 71 -4.94 1.55 -14.24
C GLU A 71 -6.01 1.72 -13.16
N ARG A 72 -7.14 1.03 -13.29
CA ARG A 72 -8.24 1.13 -12.32
C ARG A 72 -7.87 0.58 -10.95
N LEU A 73 -7.08 -0.50 -10.88
CA LEU A 73 -6.55 -0.99 -9.60
C LEU A 73 -5.60 0.02 -8.95
N GLY A 74 -4.74 0.68 -9.74
CA GLY A 74 -3.87 1.77 -9.26
C GLY A 74 -4.67 2.99 -8.77
N ALA A 75 -5.82 3.28 -9.36
CA ALA A 75 -6.71 4.33 -8.86
C ALA A 75 -7.42 3.91 -7.55
N VAL A 76 -7.85 2.65 -7.46
CA VAL A 76 -8.53 2.11 -6.27
C VAL A 76 -7.64 2.21 -5.03
N THR A 77 -6.33 1.93 -5.15
CA THR A 77 -5.39 2.06 -4.01
C THR A 77 -5.26 3.49 -3.49
N LEU A 78 -5.36 4.49 -4.36
CA LEU A 78 -5.36 5.91 -3.96
C LEU A 78 -6.68 6.33 -3.30
N THR A 79 -7.79 5.76 -3.73
CA THR A 79 -9.13 6.07 -3.19
C THR A 79 -9.51 5.24 -1.96
N SER A 80 -8.65 4.30 -1.53
CA SER A 80 -8.97 3.42 -0.42
C SER A 80 -9.26 4.25 0.85
N PRO A 81 -10.23 3.85 1.69
CA PRO A 81 -10.58 4.59 2.91
C PRO A 81 -9.38 4.83 3.82
N HIS A 82 -8.44 3.88 3.86
CA HIS A 82 -7.21 3.99 4.61
C HIS A 82 -6.27 5.06 4.04
N THR A 83 -6.03 5.03 2.72
CA THR A 83 -5.24 6.07 2.05
C THR A 83 -5.86 7.46 2.22
N ARG A 84 -7.19 7.55 2.13
CA ARG A 84 -7.93 8.80 2.33
C ARG A 84 -7.80 9.32 3.76
N ALA A 85 -7.91 8.45 4.76
CA ALA A 85 -7.74 8.83 6.17
C ALA A 85 -6.31 9.34 6.44
N LEU A 86 -5.29 8.63 5.94
CA LEU A 86 -3.89 9.07 6.04
C LEU A 86 -3.67 10.43 5.36
N GLN A 87 -4.27 10.64 4.19
CA GLN A 87 -4.14 11.91 3.47
C GLN A 87 -4.83 13.07 4.20
N GLN A 88 -5.95 12.80 4.86
CA GLN A 88 -6.62 13.78 5.71
C GLN A 88 -5.76 14.13 6.94
N GLU A 89 -5.23 13.14 7.64
CA GLU A 89 -4.33 13.35 8.78
C GLU A 89 -3.07 14.16 8.37
N ALA A 90 -2.49 13.86 7.22
CA ALA A 90 -1.34 14.61 6.70
C ALA A 90 -1.68 16.09 6.43
N ASN A 91 -2.88 16.38 5.95
CA ASN A 91 -3.34 17.76 5.74
C ASN A 91 -3.60 18.46 7.08
N ASP A 92 -4.27 17.80 8.01
CA ASP A 92 -4.58 18.35 9.34
C ASP A 92 -3.28 18.68 10.11
N LEU A 93 -2.28 17.79 10.05
CA LEU A 93 -0.97 18.02 10.65
C LEU A 93 -0.22 19.18 9.99
N ARG A 94 -0.23 19.28 8.65
CA ARG A 94 0.40 20.41 7.93
C ARG A 94 -0.21 21.74 8.34
N GLN A 95 -1.54 21.82 8.34
CA GLN A 95 -2.24 23.03 8.76
C GLN A 95 -1.90 23.41 10.20
N ARG A 96 -1.80 22.42 11.10
CA ARG A 96 -1.42 22.67 12.49
C ARG A 96 0.02 23.15 12.63
N CYS A 97 0.94 22.60 11.85
CA CYS A 97 2.33 23.09 11.81
C CYS A 97 2.39 24.54 11.32
N GLU A 98 1.68 24.88 10.24
CA GLU A 98 1.63 26.26 9.72
C GLU A 98 1.10 27.24 10.77
N CYS A 99 -0.01 26.91 11.46
CA CYS A 99 -0.54 27.77 12.52
C CYS A 99 0.42 27.91 13.70
N LEU A 100 1.10 26.83 14.10
CA LEU A 100 2.06 26.86 15.19
C LEU A 100 3.31 27.65 14.81
N GLU A 101 3.78 27.56 13.56
CA GLU A 101 4.90 28.33 13.05
C GLU A 101 4.57 29.83 13.05
N GLU A 102 3.36 30.21 12.58
CA GLU A 102 2.89 31.59 12.63
C GLU A 102 2.79 32.12 14.08
N GLU A 103 2.21 31.34 15.00
CA GLU A 103 2.16 31.70 16.41
C GLU A 103 3.55 31.83 17.03
N ASN A 104 4.48 30.95 16.65
CA ASN A 104 5.85 30.98 17.14
C ASN A 104 6.58 32.25 16.70
N GLU A 105 6.42 32.63 15.42
CA GLU A 105 6.98 33.87 14.88
C GLU A 105 6.37 35.11 15.56
N ASP A 106 5.06 35.13 15.77
CA ASP A 106 4.36 36.19 16.50
C ASP A 106 4.86 36.32 17.95
N LEU A 107 5.04 35.20 18.64
CA LEU A 107 5.55 35.18 20.01
C LEU A 107 7.01 35.61 20.08
N LYS A 108 7.87 35.15 19.17
CA LYS A 108 9.26 35.61 19.07
C LYS A 108 9.34 37.11 18.81
N ALA A 109 8.52 37.63 17.90
CA ALA A 109 8.47 39.06 17.60
C ALA A 109 7.99 39.88 18.82
N LYS A 110 7.03 39.35 19.60
CA LYS A 110 6.62 39.96 20.87
C LYS A 110 7.74 39.91 21.91
N LEU A 111 8.43 38.79 22.07
CA LEU A 111 9.56 38.64 22.99
C LEU A 111 10.69 39.63 22.67
N GLN A 112 11.08 39.75 21.40
CA GLN A 112 12.08 40.74 20.96
C GLN A 112 11.70 42.19 21.30
N ARG A 113 10.40 42.52 21.40
CA ARG A 113 9.97 43.87 21.83
C ARG A 113 10.09 44.10 23.33
N TYR A 114 10.03 43.04 24.14
CA TYR A 114 10.11 43.12 25.60
C TYR A 114 11.52 42.86 26.14
N GLU A 115 12.41 42.24 25.35
CA GLU A 115 13.85 42.18 25.56
C GLU A 115 14.61 42.91 24.42
N PRO A 116 14.66 44.26 24.40
CA PRO A 116 15.49 44.97 23.43
C PRO A 116 16.99 44.91 23.79
N ASP A 117 17.32 44.67 25.07
CA ASP A 117 18.67 44.61 25.60
C ASP A 117 18.68 43.72 26.86
N ALA A 118 18.91 42.41 26.70
CA ALA A 118 19.73 41.74 27.70
C ALA A 118 21.17 42.07 27.29
N PRO A 119 21.99 42.74 28.12
CA PRO A 119 23.40 42.88 27.80
C PRO A 119 23.94 41.49 27.51
N GLU A 120 24.49 41.32 26.31
CA GLU A 120 25.46 40.26 26.09
C GLU A 120 26.52 40.50 27.15
N ASP A 121 26.49 39.70 28.22
CA ASP A 121 27.64 39.53 29.10
C ASP A 121 28.72 38.90 28.22
N ASP A 122 29.37 39.75 27.41
CA ASP A 122 30.77 39.61 27.04
C ASP A 122 31.50 39.43 28.37
N GLU A 123 31.67 38.19 28.81
CA GLU A 123 32.71 37.88 29.79
C GLU A 123 34.03 38.29 29.14
N PRO A 124 34.73 39.35 29.61
CA PRO A 124 36.09 39.55 29.18
C PRO A 124 36.89 38.39 29.78
N GLU A 125 37.38 37.48 28.93
CA GLU A 125 38.43 36.53 29.31
C GLU A 125 39.54 37.33 30.00
N ALA A 126 39.62 37.17 31.33
CA ALA A 126 40.68 37.78 32.12
C ALA A 126 42.03 37.25 31.61
N PRO A 127 43.04 38.10 31.43
CA PRO A 127 44.36 37.64 31.03
C PRO A 127 44.92 36.74 32.13
N GLU A 128 45.22 35.48 31.81
CA GLU A 128 46.01 34.59 32.66
C GLU A 128 47.43 35.16 32.80
N ASP A 129 47.61 36.08 33.75
CA ASP A 129 48.92 36.43 34.25
C ASP A 129 49.37 35.34 35.23
N GLY A 130 50.12 34.39 34.69
CA GLY A 130 50.73 33.27 35.39
C GLY A 130 52.23 33.19 35.14
N ALA A 131 52.94 34.30 35.30
CA ALA A 131 54.39 34.27 35.45
C ALA A 131 54.82 33.62 36.78
N ALA A 132 56.02 33.02 36.73
CA ALA A 132 56.88 32.55 37.84
C ALA A 132 56.64 31.10 38.31
N ALA A 133 57.52 30.15 37.98
CA ALA A 133 58.90 29.96 38.47
C ALA A 133 58.96 28.85 39.53
N ASN A 134 59.49 27.67 39.15
CA ASN A 134 60.64 27.01 39.78
C ASN A 134 61.06 25.77 38.96
#